data_AF-A0A1F5IQP1-F1
#
_entry.id   AF-A0A1F5IQP1-F1
#
_cell.length_a   1.000
_cell.length_b   1.000
_cell.length_c   1.000
_cell.angle_alpha   90.00
_cell.angle_beta   90.00
_cell.angle_gamma   90.00
#
_symmetry.space_group_name_H-M   'P 1'
#
loop_
_entity.id
_entity.type
_entity.pdbx_description
1 polymer ?
#
loop_
_entity_poly.entity_id
_entity_poly.type
_entity_poly.pdbx_seq_one_letter_code
_entity_poly.pdbx_strand_id
1 'polypeptide(L)'
;MSNWTLPDLGPAIYLLVIWEAFWKGLGLWRSAKKGDTLWFIGIFLTNLFGLIPIFYLWRTKQLEPALKDIQHFFKSKFHKK
;
A
#
# COMPACT_ATOMS: atom_id res chain seq x y z
N MET A 1 -32.44 -19.63 22.14
CA MET A 1 -31.37 -20.07 21.22
C MET A 1 -30.69 -18.82 20.70
N SER A 2 -29.49 -18.50 21.18
CA SER A 2 -28.78 -17.29 20.71
C SER A 2 -28.36 -17.49 19.26
N ASN A 3 -28.80 -16.61 18.37
CA ASN A 3 -28.31 -16.49 17.01
C ASN A 3 -26.90 -15.88 17.08
N TRP A 4 -25.89 -16.73 17.25
CA TRP A 4 -24.48 -16.38 17.10
C TRP A 4 -24.15 -16.08 15.62
N THR A 5 -24.80 -15.09 15.03
CA THR A 5 -24.42 -14.56 13.72
C THR A 5 -23.09 -13.84 13.92
N LEU A 6 -22.01 -14.42 13.39
CA LEU A 6 -20.73 -13.73 13.28
C LEU A 6 -20.96 -12.33 12.70
N PRO A 7 -20.33 -11.28 13.23
CA PRO A 7 -20.39 -9.96 12.60
C PRO A 7 -20.00 -10.10 11.14
N ASP A 8 -20.71 -9.45 10.23
CA ASP A 8 -20.40 -9.50 8.80
C ASP A 8 -19.05 -8.81 8.55
N LEU A 9 -17.97 -9.60 8.62
CA LEU A 9 -16.60 -9.16 8.40
C LEU A 9 -16.28 -9.01 6.91
N GLY A 10 -17.21 -9.36 6.01
CA GLY A 10 -17.02 -9.30 4.57
C GLY A 10 -16.48 -7.95 4.09
N PRO A 11 -17.16 -6.81 4.37
CA PRO A 11 -16.71 -5.48 3.95
C PRO A 11 -15.35 -5.09 4.53
N ALA A 12 -15.08 -5.48 5.78
CA ALA A 12 -13.83 -5.18 6.46
C ALA A 12 -12.64 -5.89 5.81
N ILE A 13 -12.82 -7.14 5.37
CA ILE A 13 -11.80 -7.91 4.66
C ILE A 13 -11.45 -7.23 3.32
N TYR A 14 -12.45 -6.80 2.55
CA TYR A 14 -12.20 -6.10 1.28
C TYR A 14 -11.40 -4.81 1.47
N LEU A 15 -11.74 -4.02 2.50
CA LEU A 15 -11.00 -2.80 2.82
C LEU A 15 -9.55 -3.11 3.20
N LEU A 16 -9.32 -4.15 4.00
CA LEU A 16 -7.98 -4.60 4.37
C LEU A 16 -7.15 -5.06 3.17
N VAL A 17 -7.75 -5.78 2.22
CA VAL A 17 -7.07 -6.23 1.00
C VAL A 17 -6.66 -5.04 0.14
N ILE A 18 -7.55 -4.05 -0.05
CA ILE A 18 -7.24 -2.84 -0.81
C ILE A 18 -6.12 -2.05 -0.10
N TRP A 19 -6.21 -1.93 1.22
CA TRP A 19 -5.20 -1.27 2.04
C TRP A 19 -3.83 -1.93 1.90
N GLU A 20 -3.76 -3.26 2.03
CA GLU A 20 -2.54 -4.03 1.83
C GLU A 20 -1.96 -3.83 0.44
N ALA A 21 -2.79 -3.99 -0.60
CA ALA A 21 -2.37 -3.88 -1.99
C ALA A 21 -1.83 -2.47 -2.29
N PHE A 22 -2.45 -1.44 -1.74
CA PHE A 22 -2.02 -0.05 -1.90
C PHE A 22 -0.61 0.17 -1.33
N TRP A 23 -0.36 -0.25 -0.09
CA TRP A 23 0.96 -0.09 0.53
C TRP A 23 2.03 -0.98 -0.10
N LYS A 24 1.70 -2.23 -0.44
CA LYS A 24 2.61 -3.13 -1.16
C LYS A 24 2.99 -2.57 -2.52
N GLY A 25 2.02 -2.12 -3.31
CA GLY A 25 2.27 -1.52 -4.62
C GLY A 25 3.18 -0.29 -4.52
N LEU A 26 2.93 0.60 -3.56
CA LEU A 26 3.76 1.77 -3.31
C LEU A 26 5.21 1.42 -2.91
N GLY A 27 5.36 0.46 -1.98
CA GLY A 27 6.68 0.00 -1.54
C GLY A 27 7.48 -0.68 -2.66
N LEU A 28 6.82 -1.51 -3.47
CA LEU A 28 7.43 -2.19 -4.62
C LEU A 28 7.80 -1.20 -5.73
N TRP A 29 6.90 -0.28 -6.11
CA TRP A 29 7.17 0.76 -7.10
C TRP A 29 8.45 1.54 -6.74
N ARG A 30 8.55 1.91 -5.47
CA ARG A 30 9.63 2.76 -5.02
C ARG A 30 10.94 2.01 -4.81
N SER A 31 10.90 0.80 -4.27
CA SER A 31 12.09 -0.07 -4.18
C SER A 31 12.63 -0.42 -5.57
N ALA A 32 11.77 -0.69 -6.55
CA ALA A 32 12.17 -0.90 -7.94
C ALA A 32 12.83 0.36 -8.55
N LYS A 33 12.23 1.54 -8.38
CA LYS A 33 12.77 2.81 -8.90
C LYS A 33 14.13 3.20 -8.28
N LYS A 34 14.40 2.75 -7.06
CA LYS A 34 15.65 3.02 -6.35
C LYS A 34 16.71 1.91 -6.51
N GLY A 35 16.32 0.74 -7.02
CA GLY A 35 17.20 -0.43 -7.14
C GLY A 35 17.41 -1.20 -5.84
N ASP A 36 16.55 -1.02 -4.84
CA ASP A 36 16.68 -1.68 -3.53
C ASP A 36 16.09 -3.10 -3.58
N THR A 37 16.80 -4.05 -4.24
CA THR A 37 16.34 -5.43 -4.48
C THR A 37 16.01 -6.20 -3.21
N LEU A 38 16.76 -5.99 -2.12
CA LEU A 38 16.48 -6.61 -0.82
C LEU A 38 15.12 -6.17 -0.26
N TRP A 39 14.79 -4.88 -0.38
CA TRP A 39 13.51 -4.36 0.08
C TRP A 39 12.38 -4.74 -0.86
N PHE A 40 12.63 -4.85 -2.16
CA PHE A 40 11.67 -5.36 -3.13
C PHE A 40 11.24 -6.80 -2.76
N ILE A 41 12.21 -7.70 -2.57
CA ILE A 41 11.95 -9.09 -2.18
C ILE A 41 11.30 -9.16 -0.79
N GLY A 42 11.79 -8.35 0.17
CA GLY A 42 11.22 -8.27 1.51
C GLY A 42 9.75 -7.87 1.50
N ILE A 43 9.36 -6.85 0.73
CA ILE A 43 7.96 -6.40 0.62
C ILE A 43 7.12 -7.43 -0.14
N PHE A 44 7.69 -8.11 -1.14
CA PHE A 44 6.99 -9.12 -1.92
C PHE A 44 6.63 -10.36 -1.10
N LEU A 45 7.58 -10.87 -0.28
CA LEU A 45 7.40 -12.08 0.51
C LEU A 45 6.60 -11.86 1.80
N THR A 46 6.49 -10.62 2.27
CA THR A 46 5.88 -10.33 3.56
C THR A 46 4.39 -10.02 3.43
N ASN A 47 3.58 -10.57 4.33
CA ASN A 47 2.13 -10.33 4.41
C ASN A 47 1.77 -9.64 5.73
N LEU A 48 2.45 -8.52 6.01
CA LEU A 48 2.32 -7.76 7.26
C LEU A 48 1.32 -6.59 7.16
N PHE A 49 0.21 -6.73 6.46
CA PHE A 49 -0.82 -5.68 6.36
C PHE A 49 -0.33 -4.33 5.78
N GLY A 50 0.74 -4.35 4.98
CA GLY A 50 1.38 -3.14 4.46
C GLY A 50 2.35 -2.42 5.43
N LEU A 51 2.62 -2.98 6.62
CA LEU A 51 3.48 -2.33 7.63
C LEU A 51 4.94 -2.21 7.20
N ILE A 52 5.50 -3.28 6.61
CA ILE A 52 6.88 -3.30 6.09
C ILE A 52 7.12 -2.27 4.99
N PRO A 53 6.26 -2.16 3.95
CA PRO A 53 6.44 -1.12 2.95
C PRO A 53 6.30 0.29 3.52
N ILE A 54 5.38 0.53 4.48
CA ILE A 54 5.30 1.83 5.18
C ILE A 54 6.62 2.13 5.91
N PHE A 55 7.14 1.16 6.65
CA PHE A 55 8.41 1.31 7.37
C PHE A 55 9.58 1.58 6.43
N TYR A 56 9.67 0.86 5.30
CA TYR A 56 10.66 1.11 4.26
C TYR A 56 10.53 2.52 3.68
N LEU A 57 9.32 2.95 3.31
CA LEU A 57 9.05 4.28 2.75
C LEU A 57 9.38 5.39 3.76
N TRP A 58 9.11 5.18 5.04
CA TRP A 58 9.46 6.11 6.11
C TRP A 58 10.98 6.18 6.33
N ARG A 59 11.64 5.01 6.46
CA ARG A 59 13.09 4.91 6.65
C ARG A 59 13.88 5.54 5.50
N THR A 60 13.40 5.34 4.27
CA THR A 60 14.04 5.90 3.07
C THR A 60 13.59 7.34 2.76
N LYS A 61 12.67 7.90 3.56
CA LYS A 61 12.01 9.21 3.33
C LYS A 61 11.34 9.31 1.95
N GLN A 62 10.90 8.17 1.41
CA GLN A 62 10.29 8.09 0.08
C GLN A 62 8.77 8.08 0.12
N LEU A 63 8.17 8.13 1.31
CA LEU A 63 6.73 8.27 1.49
C LEU A 63 6.19 9.55 0.81
N GLU A 64 6.76 10.72 1.09
CA GLU A 64 6.30 11.98 0.48
C GLU A 64 6.49 12.03 -1.05
N PRO A 65 7.65 11.66 -1.62
CA PRO A 65 7.80 11.56 -3.07
C PRO A 65 6.78 10.63 -3.72
N ALA A 66 6.52 9.46 -3.11
CA ALA A 66 5.58 8.49 -3.65
C ALA A 66 4.14 9.03 -3.64
N LEU A 67 3.74 9.71 -2.56
CA LEU A 67 2.44 10.38 -2.48
C LEU A 67 2.33 11.54 -3.47
N LYS A 68 3.40 12.33 -3.65
CA LYS A 68 3.46 13.42 -4.64
C LYS A 68 3.38 12.90 -6.07
N ASP A 69 4.05 11.79 -6.40
CA ASP A 69 3.97 11.14 -7.71
C ASP A 69 2.52 10.69 -8.00
N ILE A 70 1.85 10.05 -7.04
CA ILE A 70 0.43 9.66 -7.14
C ILE A 70 -0.46 10.90 -7.28
N GLN A 71 -0.28 11.89 -6.41
CA GLN A 71 -1.07 13.11 -6.42
C GLN A 71 -0.91 13.84 -7.74
N HIS A 72 0.30 13.96 -8.28
CA HIS A 72 0.55 14.57 -9.58
C HIS A 72 -0.16 13.80 -10.70
N PHE A 73 -0.09 12.47 -10.69
CA PHE A 73 -0.79 11.63 -11.65
C PHE A 73 -2.30 11.84 -11.61
N PHE A 74 -2.92 11.76 -10.43
CA PHE A 74 -4.35 11.99 -10.28
C PHE A 74 -4.74 13.44 -10.61
N LYS A 75 -3.97 14.41 -10.13
CA LYS A 75 -4.18 15.83 -10.45
C LYS A 75 -4.11 16.06 -11.95
N SER A 76 -3.12 15.52 -12.66
CA SER A 76 -3.00 15.63 -14.12
C SER A 76 -4.18 14.98 -14.86
N LYS A 77 -4.72 13.88 -14.33
CA LYS A 77 -5.83 13.15 -14.94
C LYS A 77 -7.17 13.89 -14.77
N PHE A 78 -7.36 14.59 -13.65
CA PHE A 78 -8.60 15.32 -13.35
C PHE A 78 -8.56 16.82 -13.70
N HIS A 79 -7.41 17.40 -14.06
CA HIS A 79 -7.30 18.80 -14.52
C HIS A 79 -7.61 19.01 -16.01
N LYS A 80 -8.05 17.97 -16.74
CA LYS A 80 -8.66 18.16 -18.05
C LYS A 80 -10.13 18.60 -17.87
N LYS A 81 -10.34 19.90 -17.64
CA LYS A 81 -11.62 20.55 -17.91
C LYS A 81 -11.37 21.95 -18.44
#